data_AF-A0A2R6J2C1-F1
#
_entry.id   AF-A0A2R6J2C1-F1
#
_cell.length_a   1.000
_cell.length_b   1.000
_cell.length_c   1.000
_cell.angle_alpha   90.00
_cell.angle_beta   90.00
_cell.angle_gamma   90.00
#
_symmetry.space_group_name_H-M   'P 1'
#
loop_
_entity.id
_entity.type
_entity.pdbx_description
1 polymer ?
#
loop_
_entity_poly.entity_id
_entity_poly.type
_entity_poly.pdbx_seq_one_letter_code
_entity_poly.pdbx_strand_id
1 'polypeptide(L)'
;MHVLPGARRRGPDHLLRAGSGFVLRDAVVIREGICPNCGDGLRHDFVVEERAAGGRDLPGVTALHRCDGCGFFIRSTAGLTLLVHPEVVPFFADHGVDLLAGGLDEPGLTDGGDAVEVRSRDPRRVAVTASAGEETLEVVLDGDLDAVRTERRPAGD
;
A
#
# COMPACT_ATOMS: atom_id res chain seq x y z
N MET A 1 -15.22 14.22 0.08
CA MET A 1 -14.28 14.04 1.23
C MET A 1 -15.12 13.48 2.38
N HIS A 2 -15.09 12.17 2.61
CA HIS A 2 -15.67 11.62 3.84
C HIS A 2 -14.84 12.17 5.00
N VAL A 3 -15.45 12.96 5.88
CA VAL A 3 -14.84 13.32 7.15
C VAL A 3 -14.56 12.01 7.89
N LEU A 4 -13.29 11.69 8.15
CA LEU A 4 -12.88 10.48 8.84
C LEU A 4 -13.76 10.29 10.09
N PRO A 5 -14.62 9.26 10.15
CA PRO A 5 -15.44 8.99 11.32
C PRO A 5 -14.56 8.85 12.58
N GLY A 6 -14.58 9.85 13.46
CA GLY A 6 -13.65 9.95 14.60
C GLY A 6 -13.08 11.36 14.79
N ALA A 7 -13.04 12.18 13.73
CA ALA A 7 -12.55 13.57 13.80
C ALA A 7 -13.37 14.51 14.72
N ARG A 8 -14.45 14.00 15.34
CA ARG A 8 -15.28 14.74 16.31
C ARG A 8 -14.76 14.69 17.75
N ARG A 9 -13.73 13.89 18.07
CA ARG A 9 -13.04 13.90 19.38
C ARG A 9 -11.70 14.64 19.30
N ARG A 10 -11.34 15.33 20.39
CA ARG A 10 -10.28 16.36 20.44
C ARG A 10 -8.88 15.75 20.63
N GLY A 11 -7.91 16.14 19.80
CA GLY A 11 -6.47 15.87 19.99
C GLY A 11 -5.75 15.38 18.72
N PRO A 12 -4.50 15.81 18.45
CA PRO A 12 -3.71 15.34 17.29
C PRO A 12 -3.55 13.81 17.22
N ASP A 13 -3.26 13.16 18.35
CA ASP A 13 -3.05 11.71 18.42
C ASP A 13 -4.31 10.92 18.02
N HIS A 14 -5.49 11.43 18.43
CA HIS A 14 -6.76 10.84 18.05
C HIS A 14 -7.00 10.95 16.53
N LEU A 15 -6.63 12.08 15.93
CA LEU A 15 -6.76 12.28 14.48
C LEU A 15 -5.82 11.35 13.70
N LEU A 16 -4.56 11.21 14.14
CA LEU A 16 -3.60 10.30 13.54
C LEU A 16 -4.08 8.86 13.61
N ARG A 17 -4.50 8.40 14.80
CA ARG A 17 -5.02 7.04 14.99
C ARG A 17 -6.27 6.78 14.16
N ALA A 18 -7.19 7.73 14.10
CA ALA A 18 -8.38 7.61 13.24
C ALA A 18 -7.97 7.52 11.77
N GLY A 19 -7.06 8.40 11.32
CA GLY A 19 -6.51 8.39 9.96
C GLY A 19 -5.92 7.03 9.59
N SER A 20 -5.00 6.51 10.40
CA SER A 20 -4.37 5.21 10.14
C SER A 20 -5.38 4.07 10.13
N GLY A 21 -6.37 4.09 11.05
CA GLY A 21 -7.44 3.09 11.07
C GLY A 21 -8.27 3.06 9.78
N PHE A 22 -8.58 4.21 9.19
CA PHE A 22 -9.28 4.26 7.90
C PHE A 22 -8.41 3.79 6.74
N VAL A 23 -7.12 4.15 6.74
CA VAL A 23 -6.17 3.67 5.73
C VAL A 23 -6.08 2.15 5.76
N LEU A 24 -5.92 1.55 6.94
CA LEU A 24 -5.84 0.09 7.10
C LEU A 24 -7.15 -0.61 6.72
N ARG A 25 -8.30 -0.04 7.10
CA ARG A 25 -9.62 -0.53 6.65
C ARG A 25 -9.71 -0.55 5.13
N ASP A 26 -9.31 0.55 4.49
CA ASP A 26 -9.39 0.70 3.05
C ASP A 26 -8.41 -0.25 2.35
N ALA A 27 -7.20 -0.43 2.88
CA ALA A 27 -6.22 -1.38 2.37
C ALA A 27 -6.77 -2.82 2.33
N VAL A 28 -7.52 -3.25 3.35
CA VAL A 28 -8.17 -4.58 3.38
C VAL A 28 -9.16 -4.72 2.23
N VAL A 29 -10.15 -3.83 2.12
CA VAL A 29 -11.20 -3.98 1.09
C VAL A 29 -10.68 -3.73 -0.32
N ILE A 30 -9.70 -2.83 -0.48
CA ILE A 30 -9.03 -2.59 -1.76
C ILE A 30 -8.30 -3.84 -2.23
N ARG A 31 -7.56 -4.53 -1.35
CA ARG A 31 -6.89 -5.80 -1.69
C ARG A 31 -7.87 -6.87 -2.15
N GLU A 32 -9.06 -6.94 -1.56
CA GLU A 32 -10.10 -7.90 -1.95
C GLU A 32 -10.89 -7.48 -3.21
N GLY A 33 -10.49 -6.42 -3.91
CA GLY A 33 -11.22 -5.93 -5.08
C GLY A 33 -12.59 -5.34 -4.75
N ILE A 34 -12.79 -4.83 -3.53
CA ILE A 34 -14.05 -4.26 -3.04
C ILE A 34 -13.90 -2.74 -2.87
N CYS A 35 -14.84 -1.99 -3.43
CA CYS A 35 -14.85 -0.53 -3.34
C CYS A 35 -15.12 -0.06 -1.89
N PRO A 36 -14.21 0.70 -1.25
CA PRO A 36 -14.40 1.19 0.12
C PRO A 36 -15.54 2.22 0.24
N ASN A 37 -16.04 2.74 -0.88
CA ASN A 37 -17.10 3.76 -0.91
C ASN A 37 -18.50 3.15 -1.06
N CYS A 38 -18.71 2.21 -1.98
CA CYS A 38 -20.04 1.66 -2.28
C CYS A 38 -20.15 0.13 -2.16
N GLY A 39 -19.04 -0.59 -1.95
CA GLY A 39 -19.02 -2.05 -1.84
C GLY A 39 -19.11 -2.83 -3.16
N ASP A 40 -19.10 -2.15 -4.31
CA ASP A 40 -19.07 -2.79 -5.63
C ASP A 40 -17.64 -3.23 -6.00
N GLY A 41 -17.48 -3.95 -7.11
CA GLY A 41 -16.20 -4.38 -7.63
C GLY A 41 -15.23 -3.21 -7.90
N LEU A 42 -13.97 -3.43 -7.54
CA LEU A 42 -12.87 -2.52 -7.71
C LEU A 42 -11.82 -3.17 -8.61
N ARG A 43 -11.46 -2.51 -9.71
CA ARG A 43 -10.40 -2.97 -10.61
C ARG A 43 -9.09 -2.29 -10.27
N HIS A 44 -7.99 -2.99 -10.52
CA HIS A 44 -6.64 -2.53 -10.25
C HIS A 44 -5.86 -2.37 -11.56
N ASP A 45 -4.97 -1.38 -11.57
CA ASP A 45 -3.98 -1.19 -12.62
C ASP A 45 -2.72 -0.60 -11.99
N PHE A 46 -1.57 -0.76 -12.65
CA PHE A 46 -0.33 -0.11 -12.26
C PHE A 46 0.15 0.83 -13.35
N VAL A 47 0.19 2.11 -13.03
CA VAL A 47 0.73 3.14 -13.90
C VAL A 47 2.17 3.40 -13.49
N VAL A 48 3.09 3.30 -14.44
CA VAL A 48 4.46 3.78 -14.27
C VAL A 48 4.44 5.25 -14.61
N GLU A 49 4.54 6.13 -13.61
CA GLU A 49 4.63 7.57 -13.86
C GLU A 49 6.11 7.96 -13.89
N GLU A 50 6.55 8.58 -14.98
CA GLU A 50 7.83 9.26 -14.98
C GLU A 50 7.76 10.40 -13.96
N ARG A 51 8.72 10.43 -13.03
CA ARG A 51 8.76 11.40 -11.94
C ARG A 51 8.69 12.83 -12.51
N ALA A 52 7.53 13.47 -12.42
CA ALA A 52 7.39 14.85 -12.87
C ALA A 52 8.26 15.76 -11.99
N ALA A 53 9.11 16.59 -12.60
CA ALA A 53 9.89 17.58 -11.88
C ALA A 53 8.96 18.59 -11.19
N GLY A 54 8.74 18.43 -9.88
CA GLY A 54 7.99 19.37 -9.04
C GLY A 54 6.51 19.04 -8.78
N GLY A 55 6.02 17.86 -9.12
CA GLY A 55 4.66 17.40 -8.79
C GLY A 55 4.52 16.80 -7.38
N ARG A 56 3.31 16.81 -6.81
CA ARG A 56 2.94 15.99 -5.62
C ARG A 56 2.66 14.53 -6.02
N ASP A 57 3.25 14.07 -7.12
CA ASP A 57 2.99 12.74 -7.66
C ASP A 57 3.77 11.70 -6.85
N LEU A 58 3.13 10.54 -6.65
CA LEU A 58 3.80 9.39 -6.07
C LEU A 58 4.93 8.99 -7.01
N PRO A 59 6.20 8.97 -6.57
CA PRO A 59 7.28 8.51 -7.42
C PRO A 59 7.07 7.04 -7.80
N GLY A 60 7.64 6.61 -8.93
CA GLY A 60 7.71 5.20 -9.31
C GLY A 60 6.40 4.58 -9.85
N VAL A 61 6.10 3.38 -9.36
CA VAL A 61 4.92 2.60 -9.80
C VAL A 61 3.73 2.95 -8.92
N THR A 62 2.73 3.60 -9.51
CA THR A 62 1.46 3.91 -8.85
C THR A 62 0.45 2.78 -9.04
N ALA A 63 -0.16 2.32 -7.96
CA ALA A 63 -1.36 1.51 -8.02
C ALA A 63 -2.61 2.40 -8.18
N LEU A 64 -3.44 2.07 -9.14
CA LEU A 64 -4.66 2.78 -9.49
C LEU A 64 -5.84 1.84 -9.29
N HIS A 65 -6.81 2.28 -8.49
CA HIS A 65 -7.99 1.49 -8.17
C HIS A 65 -9.23 2.23 -8.66
N ARG A 66 -10.09 1.58 -9.45
CA ARG A 66 -11.29 2.19 -10.06
C ARG A 66 -12.51 1.33 -9.85
N CYS A 67 -13.62 1.97 -9.45
CA CYS A 67 -14.91 1.33 -9.29
C CYS A 67 -15.83 1.73 -10.45
N ASP A 68 -16.38 0.74 -11.15
CA ASP A 68 -17.32 0.97 -12.27
C ASP A 68 -18.73 1.34 -11.78
N GLY A 69 -19.10 0.94 -10.56
CA GLY A 69 -20.42 1.18 -9.99
C GLY A 69 -20.66 2.64 -9.58
N CYS A 70 -19.76 3.21 -8.79
CA CYS A 70 -19.92 4.58 -8.27
C CYS A 70 -18.91 5.60 -8.81
N GLY A 71 -17.98 5.18 -9.68
CA GLY A 71 -16.93 6.05 -10.23
C GLY A 71 -15.84 6.43 -9.22
N PHE A 72 -15.81 5.81 -8.04
CA PHE A 72 -14.74 6.01 -7.06
C PHE A 72 -13.40 5.61 -7.66
N PHE A 73 -12.38 6.43 -7.44
CA PHE A 73 -11.00 6.08 -7.78
C PHE A 73 -10.05 6.57 -6.69
N ILE A 74 -8.96 5.82 -6.53
CA ILE A 74 -7.85 6.19 -5.64
C ILE A 74 -6.53 5.82 -6.31
N ARG A 75 -5.52 6.66 -6.12
CA ARG A 75 -4.12 6.39 -6.46
C ARG A 75 -3.36 6.12 -5.17
N SER A 76 -2.53 5.09 -5.15
CA SER A 76 -1.74 4.71 -3.98
C SER A 76 -0.36 4.20 -4.38
N THR A 77 0.54 4.07 -3.40
CA THR A 77 1.76 3.27 -3.61
C THR A 77 1.36 1.81 -3.73
N ALA A 78 2.14 1.02 -4.49
CA ALA A 78 1.93 -0.43 -4.53
C ALA A 78 1.99 -1.08 -3.12
N GLY A 79 2.72 -0.47 -2.18
CA GLY A 79 2.82 -0.93 -0.80
C GLY A 79 1.58 -0.69 0.07
N LEU A 80 0.57 0.09 -0.36
CA LEU A 80 -0.64 0.33 0.44
C LEU A 80 -1.36 -0.98 0.80
N THR A 81 -1.54 -1.89 -0.16
CA THR A 81 -2.22 -3.18 0.09
C THR A 81 -1.37 -4.15 0.91
N LEU A 82 -0.06 -3.89 0.99
CA LEU A 82 0.88 -4.69 1.76
C LEU A 82 0.84 -4.40 3.25
N LEU A 83 0.30 -3.24 3.69
CA LEU A 83 0.18 -2.86 5.10
C LEU A 83 -0.60 -3.87 5.96
N VAL A 84 -1.46 -4.67 5.32
CA VAL A 84 -2.30 -5.70 5.96
C VAL A 84 -2.00 -7.10 5.43
N HIS A 85 -0.91 -7.26 4.67
CA HIS A 85 -0.57 -8.53 4.05
C HIS A 85 -0.02 -9.52 5.10
N PRO A 86 -0.46 -10.79 5.08
CA PRO A 86 -0.14 -11.78 6.11
C PRO A 86 1.35 -12.11 6.25
N GLU A 87 2.18 -11.78 5.25
CA GLU A 87 3.63 -11.96 5.34
C GLU A 87 4.39 -10.67 5.69
N VAL A 88 3.77 -9.50 5.46
CA VAL A 88 4.40 -8.20 5.72
C VAL A 88 4.19 -7.80 7.17
N VAL A 89 2.99 -8.04 7.71
CA VAL A 89 2.69 -7.74 9.12
C VAL A 89 3.63 -8.49 10.08
N PRO A 90 3.85 -9.81 9.96
CA PRO A 90 4.80 -10.52 10.81
C PRO A 90 6.25 -10.09 10.59
N PHE A 91 6.64 -9.78 9.35
CA PHE A 91 7.99 -9.27 9.08
C PHE A 91 8.27 -8.01 9.89
N PHE A 92 7.40 -7.00 9.83
CA PHE A 92 7.58 -5.80 10.65
C PHE A 92 7.46 -6.08 12.16
N ALA A 93 6.58 -6.99 12.56
CA ALA A 93 6.45 -7.38 13.97
C ALA A 93 7.72 -8.04 14.53
N ASP A 94 8.41 -8.88 13.76
CA ASP A 94 9.70 -9.48 14.11
C ASP A 94 10.78 -8.41 14.36
N HIS A 95 10.64 -7.24 13.73
CA HIS A 95 11.53 -6.08 13.89
C HIS A 95 10.99 -5.02 14.87
N GLY A 96 9.95 -5.34 15.64
CA GLY A 96 9.40 -4.47 16.69
C GLY A 96 8.49 -3.34 16.19
N VAL A 97 8.00 -3.44 14.95
CA VAL A 97 7.11 -2.45 14.33
C VAL A 97 5.68 -3.01 14.23
N ASP A 98 4.72 -2.28 14.78
CA ASP A 98 3.29 -2.59 14.65
C ASP A 98 2.63 -1.71 13.58
N LEU A 99 2.55 -2.25 12.36
CA LEU A 99 1.89 -1.59 11.22
C LEU A 99 0.40 -1.28 11.51
N LEU A 100 -0.27 -2.15 12.28
CA LEU A 100 -1.70 -2.05 12.55
C LEU A 100 -2.02 -1.01 13.64
N ALA A 101 -1.03 -0.62 14.45
CA ALA A 101 -1.12 0.47 15.43
C ALA A 101 -0.84 1.86 14.84
N GLY A 102 -0.57 1.97 13.54
CA GLY A 102 -0.38 3.25 12.85
C GLY A 102 1.06 3.54 12.41
N GLY A 103 1.95 2.55 12.41
CA GLY A 103 3.28 2.62 11.77
C GLY A 103 3.19 2.59 10.25
N LEU A 104 2.54 3.59 9.65
CA LEU A 104 2.31 3.64 8.21
C LEU A 104 3.49 4.25 7.43
N ASP A 105 4.43 4.90 8.12
CA ASP A 105 5.55 5.62 7.49
C ASP A 105 6.82 4.75 7.34
N GLU A 106 6.66 3.42 7.27
CA GLU A 106 7.79 2.50 7.20
C GLU A 106 8.48 2.47 5.82
N PRO A 107 9.83 2.44 5.77
CA PRO A 107 10.60 2.43 4.52
C PRO A 107 10.19 1.30 3.57
N GLY A 108 10.04 1.63 2.29
CA GLY A 108 9.70 0.70 1.22
C GLY A 108 8.22 0.40 1.01
N LEU A 109 7.33 0.75 1.96
CA LEU A 109 5.88 0.59 1.79
C LEU A 109 5.18 1.88 1.32
N THR A 110 5.60 3.03 1.83
CA THR A 110 4.92 4.32 1.59
C THR A 110 5.77 5.37 0.89
N ASP A 111 7.05 5.11 0.64
CA ASP A 111 7.94 6.03 -0.07
C ASP A 111 7.82 5.96 -1.61
N GLY A 112 7.24 4.88 -2.15
CA GLY A 112 6.98 4.68 -3.59
C GLY A 112 8.22 4.69 -4.50
N GLY A 113 9.43 4.74 -3.92
CA GLY A 113 10.68 5.01 -4.63
C GLY A 113 11.33 3.76 -5.21
N ASP A 114 12.66 3.65 -5.04
CA ASP A 114 13.49 2.54 -5.54
C ASP A 114 13.08 1.16 -4.97
N ALA A 115 12.21 1.14 -3.96
CA ALA A 115 11.61 -0.05 -3.39
C ALA A 115 10.54 -0.71 -4.28
N VAL A 116 10.12 -0.09 -5.40
CA VAL A 116 9.09 -0.64 -6.27
C VAL A 116 9.58 -0.82 -7.72
N GLU A 117 9.53 -2.04 -8.23
CA GLU A 117 10.02 -2.41 -9.56
C GLU A 117 8.98 -3.15 -10.40
N VAL A 118 8.84 -2.79 -11.69
CA VAL A 118 8.01 -3.57 -12.63
C VAL A 118 8.82 -4.76 -13.16
N ARG A 119 8.51 -5.98 -12.69
CA ARG A 119 9.15 -7.23 -13.13
C ARG A 119 8.65 -7.73 -14.47
N SER A 120 7.37 -7.49 -14.78
CA SER A 120 6.77 -7.86 -16.06
C SER A 120 5.59 -6.96 -16.37
N ARG A 121 5.35 -6.69 -17.66
CA ARG A 121 4.23 -5.87 -18.12
C ARG A 121 3.01 -6.70 -18.52
N ASP A 122 3.24 -7.90 -19.05
CA ASP A 122 2.22 -8.85 -19.48
C ASP A 122 2.74 -10.31 -19.32
N PRO A 123 2.24 -11.08 -18.35
CA PRO A 123 1.31 -10.66 -17.31
C PRO A 123 1.97 -9.63 -16.38
N ARG A 124 1.19 -8.68 -15.86
CA ARG A 124 1.71 -7.62 -14.99
C ARG A 124 2.28 -8.20 -13.69
N ARG A 125 3.50 -7.80 -13.33
CA ARG A 125 4.17 -8.15 -12.07
C ARG A 125 4.92 -6.94 -11.52
N VAL A 126 4.68 -6.60 -10.27
CA VAL A 126 5.30 -5.48 -9.56
C VAL A 126 5.92 -6.00 -8.26
N ALA A 127 7.24 -5.85 -8.10
CA ALA A 127 7.93 -6.16 -6.87
C ALA A 127 7.93 -4.93 -5.96
N VAL A 128 7.62 -5.13 -4.68
CA VAL A 128 7.74 -4.14 -3.61
C VAL A 128 8.68 -4.70 -2.56
N THR A 129 9.72 -3.95 -2.21
CA THR A 129 10.74 -4.35 -1.24
C THR A 129 10.60 -3.53 0.04
N ALA A 130 10.08 -4.16 1.09
CA ALA A 130 10.07 -3.59 2.43
C ALA A 130 11.41 -3.83 3.11
N SER A 131 11.90 -2.87 3.90
CA SER A 131 13.15 -3.00 4.65
C SER A 131 12.89 -2.79 6.14
N ALA A 132 13.45 -3.66 6.98
CA ALA A 132 13.37 -3.54 8.43
C ALA A 132 14.63 -4.13 9.09
N GLY A 133 15.33 -3.33 9.90
CA GLY A 133 16.62 -3.73 10.46
C GLY A 133 17.66 -4.05 9.38
N GLU A 134 18.26 -5.23 9.48
CA GLU A 134 19.22 -5.78 8.49
C GLU A 134 18.56 -6.82 7.58
N GLU A 135 17.26 -6.70 7.33
CA GLU A 135 16.52 -7.61 6.46
C GLU A 135 15.61 -6.85 5.50
N THR A 136 15.30 -7.51 4.40
CA THR A 136 14.35 -7.05 3.39
C THR A 136 13.33 -8.14 3.12
N LEU A 137 12.12 -7.73 2.78
CA LEU A 137 11.05 -8.59 2.30
C LEU A 137 10.60 -8.07 0.93
N GLU A 138 10.90 -8.83 -0.12
CA GLU A 138 10.35 -8.59 -1.45
C GLU A 138 9.00 -9.29 -1.58
N VAL A 139 7.98 -8.56 -2.01
CA VAL A 139 6.66 -9.09 -2.36
C VAL A 139 6.36 -8.76 -3.82
N VAL A 140 6.11 -9.78 -4.64
CA VAL A 140 5.71 -9.62 -6.03
C VAL A 140 4.20 -9.71 -6.13
N LEU A 141 3.58 -8.60 -6.52
CA LEU A 141 2.16 -8.46 -6.79
C LEU A 141 1.87 -8.74 -8.27
N ASP A 142 0.74 -9.38 -8.57
CA ASP A 142 0.17 -9.39 -9.92
C ASP A 142 -0.76 -8.18 -10.18
N GLY A 143 -1.43 -8.18 -11.33
CA GLY A 143 -2.32 -7.09 -11.76
C GLY A 143 -3.54 -6.89 -10.86
N ASP A 144 -3.94 -7.91 -10.11
CA ASP A 144 -5.09 -7.88 -9.19
C ASP A 144 -4.66 -7.62 -7.73
N LEU A 145 -3.38 -7.26 -7.51
CA LEU A 145 -2.77 -7.00 -6.19
C LEU A 145 -2.61 -8.26 -5.34
N ASP A 146 -2.67 -9.45 -5.94
CA ASP A 146 -2.36 -10.69 -5.26
C ASP A 146 -0.84 -10.90 -5.19
N ALA A 147 -0.36 -11.27 -4.00
CA ALA A 147 1.03 -11.65 -3.82
C ALA A 147 1.26 -13.03 -4.44
N VAL A 148 2.01 -13.07 -5.54
CA VAL A 148 2.36 -14.32 -6.26
C VAL A 148 3.72 -14.88 -5.83
N ARG A 149 4.53 -14.08 -5.15
CA ARG A 149 5.83 -14.47 -4.59
C ARG A 149 6.20 -13.55 -3.44
N THR A 150 6.82 -14.13 -2.43
CA THR A 150 7.41 -13.42 -1.29
C THR A 150 8.79 -13.98 -0.99
N GLU A 151 9.72 -13.12 -0.65
CA GLU A 151 11.10 -13.53 -0.37
C GLU A 151 11.73 -12.61 0.67
N ARG A 152 12.12 -13.19 1.81
CA ARG A 152 12.87 -12.51 2.87
C ARG A 152 14.36 -12.73 2.66
N ARG A 153 15.18 -11.68 2.78
CA ARG A 153 16.65 -11.72 2.63
C ARG A 153 17.34 -10.84 3.67
N PRO A 154 18.58 -11.15 4.07
CA PRO A 154 19.45 -10.18 4.73
C PRO A 154 19.64 -8.93 3.85
N ALA A 155 19.81 -7.77 4.47
CA ALA A 155 20.09 -6.52 3.79
C ALA A 155 21.54 -6.52 3.30
N GLY A 156 21.74 -6.98 2.06
CA GLY A 156 23.02 -6.94 1.37
C GLY A 156 23.45 -8.30 0.83
N ASP A 157 23.29 -8.47 -0.49
CA ASP A 157 24.08 -9.37 -1.33
C ASP A 157 24.32 -8.66 -2.69
#